data_AF-A0A3D4CSI6-F1
#
_entry.id   AF-A0A3D4CSI6-F1
#
_cell.length_a   1.000
_cell.length_b   1.000
_cell.length_c   1.000
_cell.angle_alpha   90.00
_cell.angle_beta   90.00
_cell.angle_gamma   90.00
#
_symmetry.space_group_name_H-M   'P 1'
#
loop_
_entity.id
_entity.type
_entity.pdbx_description
1 polymer ?
#
loop_
_entity_poly.entity_id
_entity_poly.type
_entity_poly.pdbx_seq_one_letter_code
_entity_poly.pdbx_strand_id
1 'polypeptide(L)'
;KKLKKLKSKISDELHERYASIVEQHFEQMPKRYFRYRDALSVGTHIRAIWQYHDRRKRRPDTPFEAAVQWIEYSDQGYTELTVATQDRNLLLEKICCALAAHEINILSADIYTRRDGVALDVFRVNTSDLEAVQNAYQQV
;
A
#
# COMPACT_ATOMS: atom_id res chain seq x y z
N LYS A 1 6.82 -2.94 -23.57
CA LYS A 1 7.91 -1.93 -23.49
C LYS A 1 7.77 -1.03 -22.25
N LYS A 2 6.61 -0.37 -22.01
CA LYS A 2 6.37 0.49 -20.83
C LYS A 2 6.61 -0.20 -19.47
N LEU A 3 6.06 -1.40 -19.25
CA LEU A 3 6.19 -2.12 -17.97
C LEU A 3 7.65 -2.52 -17.64
N LYS A 4 8.43 -2.94 -18.65
CA LYS A 4 9.86 -3.25 -18.48
C LYS A 4 10.65 -2.00 -18.07
N LYS A 5 10.35 -0.85 -18.69
CA LYS A 5 10.96 0.44 -18.32
C LYS A 5 10.60 0.86 -16.90
N LEU A 6 9.33 0.71 -16.51
CA LEU A 6 8.86 0.99 -15.15
C LEU A 6 9.62 0.13 -14.12
N LYS A 7 9.71 -1.18 -14.39
CA LYS A 7 10.44 -2.11 -13.53
C LYS A 7 11.91 -1.74 -13.38
N SER A 8 12.61 -1.48 -14.49
CA SER A 8 14.00 -1.04 -14.48
C SER A 8 14.19 0.20 -13.61
N LYS A 9 13.36 1.23 -13.82
CA LYS A 9 13.41 2.48 -13.05
C LYS A 9 13.26 2.24 -11.54
N ILE A 10 12.32 1.38 -11.14
CA ILE A 10 12.11 1.05 -9.73
C ILE A 10 13.28 0.25 -9.15
N SER A 11 13.83 -0.69 -9.91
CA SER A 11 15.02 -1.45 -9.50
C SER A 11 16.23 -0.55 -9.28
N ASP A 12 16.38 0.51 -10.08
CA ASP A 12 17.47 1.48 -9.95
C ASP A 12 17.26 2.43 -8.75
N GLU A 13 16.00 2.77 -8.42
CA GLU A 13 15.65 3.71 -7.34
C GLU A 13 15.57 3.06 -5.94
N LEU A 14 15.27 1.77 -5.86
CA LEU A 14 15.13 1.05 -4.59
C LEU A 14 16.45 0.38 -4.16
N HIS A 15 16.71 0.38 -2.85
CA HIS A 15 17.85 -0.33 -2.26
C HIS A 15 17.85 -1.83 -2.63
N GLU A 16 19.04 -2.42 -2.82
CA GLU A 16 19.24 -3.82 -3.27
C GLU A 16 18.45 -4.87 -2.46
N ARG A 17 18.24 -4.61 -1.17
CA ARG A 17 17.42 -5.45 -0.26
C ARG A 17 16.00 -5.70 -0.79
N TYR A 18 15.50 -4.84 -1.68
CA TYR A 18 14.17 -4.96 -2.29
C TYR A 18 14.19 -5.71 -3.64
N ALA A 19 15.35 -6.07 -4.20
CA ALA A 19 15.44 -6.63 -5.55
C ALA A 19 14.54 -7.86 -5.75
N SER A 20 14.56 -8.80 -4.80
CA SER A 20 13.71 -9.99 -4.85
C SER A 20 12.21 -9.66 -4.80
N ILE A 21 11.81 -8.70 -3.95
CA ILE A 21 10.39 -8.34 -3.83
C ILE A 21 9.88 -7.55 -5.04
N VAL A 22 10.74 -6.79 -5.72
CA VAL A 22 10.41 -6.09 -6.97
C VAL A 22 10.02 -7.12 -8.03
N GLU A 23 10.82 -8.17 -8.21
CA GLU A 23 10.52 -9.26 -9.15
C GLU A 23 9.16 -9.91 -8.85
N GLN A 24 8.96 -10.32 -7.60
CA GLN A 24 7.73 -10.96 -7.15
C GLN A 24 6.52 -10.03 -7.27
N HIS A 25 6.68 -8.73 -7.05
CA HIS A 25 5.58 -7.77 -7.17
C HIS A 25 5.06 -7.74 -8.61
N PHE A 26 5.96 -7.65 -9.60
CA PHE A 26 5.58 -7.62 -11.01
C PHE A 26 4.99 -8.94 -11.53
N GLU A 27 5.40 -10.07 -10.95
CA GLU A 27 4.86 -11.38 -11.31
C GLU A 27 3.46 -11.63 -10.72
N GLN A 28 3.29 -11.29 -9.45
CA GLN A 28 2.10 -11.64 -8.68
C GLN A 28 0.98 -10.59 -8.82
N MET A 29 1.29 -9.34 -9.19
CA MET A 29 0.27 -8.29 -9.30
C MET A 29 -0.62 -8.42 -10.54
N PRO A 30 -1.93 -8.13 -10.41
CA PRO A 30 -2.81 -7.98 -11.57
C PRO A 30 -2.29 -6.91 -12.54
N LYS A 31 -2.29 -7.20 -13.85
CA LYS A 31 -1.80 -6.25 -14.87
C LYS A 31 -2.49 -4.89 -14.83
N ARG A 32 -3.75 -4.82 -14.36
CA ARG A 32 -4.52 -3.58 -14.25
C ARG A 32 -3.88 -2.55 -13.30
N TYR A 33 -3.18 -3.01 -12.26
CA TYR A 33 -2.49 -2.17 -11.30
C TYR A 33 -1.47 -1.22 -11.97
N PHE A 34 -0.75 -1.69 -12.98
CA PHE A 34 0.32 -0.91 -13.63
C PHE A 34 -0.16 0.13 -14.65
N ARG A 35 -1.47 0.27 -14.90
CA ARG A 35 -1.97 1.15 -15.98
C ARG A 35 -1.75 2.63 -15.69
N TYR A 36 -1.97 3.06 -14.45
CA TYR A 36 -2.01 4.46 -14.03
C TYR A 36 -1.06 4.76 -12.87
N ARG A 37 0.02 3.99 -12.75
CA ARG A 37 0.99 4.13 -11.65
C ARG A 37 2.36 4.58 -12.17
N ASP A 38 2.96 5.49 -11.43
CA ASP A 38 4.34 5.91 -11.63
C ASP A 38 5.32 5.07 -10.79
N ALA A 39 6.62 5.30 -10.97
CA ALA A 39 7.65 4.55 -10.27
C ALA A 39 7.63 4.79 -8.76
N LEU A 40 7.34 6.04 -8.34
CA LEU A 40 7.30 6.43 -6.93
C LEU A 40 6.20 5.67 -6.19
N SER A 41 4.97 5.68 -6.71
CA SER A 41 3.82 4.98 -6.11
C SER A 41 4.07 3.48 -6.04
N VAL A 42 4.58 2.88 -7.12
CA VAL A 42 4.89 1.44 -7.12
C VAL A 42 6.00 1.12 -6.11
N GLY A 43 7.00 1.99 -5.96
CA GLY A 43 8.04 1.88 -4.94
C GLY A 43 7.47 1.88 -3.52
N THR A 44 6.56 2.79 -3.20
CA THR A 44 5.84 2.82 -1.92
C THR A 44 5.09 1.52 -1.65
N HIS A 45 4.35 1.01 -2.64
CA HIS A 45 3.60 -0.23 -2.50
C HIS A 45 4.51 -1.46 -2.33
N ILE A 46 5.65 -1.50 -3.02
CA ILE A 46 6.67 -2.55 -2.84
C ILE A 46 7.23 -2.51 -1.41
N ARG A 47 7.49 -1.31 -0.87
CA ARG A 47 7.94 -1.15 0.53
C ARG A 47 6.88 -1.66 1.50
N ALA A 48 5.61 -1.34 1.29
CA ALA A 48 4.50 -1.84 2.11
C ALA A 48 4.46 -3.38 2.12
N ILE A 49 4.50 -4.00 0.93
CA ILE A 49 4.48 -5.46 0.78
C ILE A 49 5.72 -6.10 1.42
N TRP A 50 6.89 -5.51 1.22
CA TRP A 50 8.13 -5.99 1.85
C TRP A 50 8.03 -5.94 3.38
N GLN A 51 7.56 -4.82 3.94
CA GLN A 51 7.35 -4.67 5.38
C GLN A 51 6.34 -5.68 5.91
N TYR A 52 5.27 -5.97 5.17
CA TYR A 52 4.30 -7.00 5.56
C TYR A 52 4.96 -8.38 5.63
N HIS A 53 5.67 -8.80 4.59
CA HIS A 53 6.38 -10.10 4.59
C HIS A 53 7.43 -10.17 5.70
N ASP A 54 8.16 -9.09 5.92
CA ASP A 54 9.16 -8.98 6.96
C ASP A 54 8.53 -9.12 8.37
N ARG A 55 7.42 -8.41 8.64
CA ARG A 55 6.64 -8.53 9.88
C ARG A 55 6.13 -9.97 10.09
N ARG A 56 5.57 -10.61 9.05
CA ARG A 56 5.14 -12.03 9.10
C ARG A 56 6.30 -12.99 9.41
N LYS A 57 7.49 -12.76 8.85
CA LYS A 57 8.67 -13.59 9.14
C LYS A 57 9.14 -13.43 10.59
N ARG A 58 9.13 -12.21 11.12
CA ARG A 58 9.54 -11.93 12.51
C ARG A 58 8.53 -12.42 13.54
N ARG A 59 7.24 -12.46 13.18
CA ARG A 59 6.13 -12.83 14.06
C ARG A 59 5.23 -13.88 13.37
N PRO A 60 5.70 -15.13 13.26
CA PRO A 60 4.95 -16.17 12.54
C PRO A 60 3.62 -16.53 13.23
N ASP A 61 3.59 -16.47 14.56
CA ASP A 61 2.47 -16.91 15.38
C ASP A 61 1.37 -15.84 15.58
N THR A 62 1.57 -14.60 15.10
CA THR A 62 0.54 -13.58 15.21
C THR A 62 -0.63 -13.90 14.26
N PRO A 63 -1.89 -13.88 14.74
CA PRO A 63 -3.05 -14.17 13.87
C PRO A 63 -3.28 -13.12 12.77
N PHE A 64 -2.76 -11.90 12.97
CA PHE A 64 -2.89 -10.78 12.06
C PHE A 64 -1.59 -10.00 11.99
N GLU A 65 -1.17 -9.68 10.77
CA GLU A 65 -0.15 -8.67 10.51
C GLU A 65 -0.58 -7.84 9.31
N ALA A 66 -0.23 -6.57 9.35
CA ALA A 66 -0.35 -5.66 8.23
C ALA A 66 0.86 -4.74 8.20
N ALA A 67 1.19 -4.23 7.03
CA ALA A 67 2.02 -3.04 6.89
C ALA A 67 1.14 -1.89 6.39
N VAL A 68 1.36 -0.72 6.96
CA VAL A 68 0.63 0.49 6.59
C VAL A 68 1.66 1.53 6.16
N GLN A 69 1.47 2.14 4.99
CA GLN A 69 2.18 3.36 4.61
C GLN A 69 1.21 4.53 4.65
N TRP A 70 1.72 5.66 5.10
CA TRP A 70 0.97 6.89 5.28
C TRP A 70 1.77 8.02 4.66
N ILE A 71 1.26 8.60 3.57
CA ILE A 71 1.94 9.69 2.86
C ILE A 71 0.98 10.87 2.78
N GLU A 72 1.37 11.96 3.43
CA GLU A 72 0.59 13.19 3.45
C GLU A 72 0.87 14.00 2.19
N TYR A 73 -0.21 14.39 1.48
CA TYR A 73 -0.18 15.33 0.38
C TYR A 73 -0.96 16.58 0.80
N SER A 74 -0.45 17.28 1.83
CA SER A 74 -1.14 18.42 2.46
C SER A 74 -1.51 19.52 1.47
N ASP A 75 -0.63 19.82 0.51
CA ASP A 75 -0.91 20.79 -0.56
C ASP A 75 -2.06 20.37 -1.50
N GLN A 76 -2.40 19.07 -1.52
CA GLN A 76 -3.49 18.50 -2.31
C GLN A 76 -4.72 18.15 -1.44
N GLY A 77 -4.67 18.39 -0.13
CA GLY A 77 -5.79 18.14 0.79
C GLY A 77 -6.14 16.67 1.02
N TYR A 78 -5.18 15.75 0.85
CA TYR A 78 -5.41 14.33 1.15
C TYR A 78 -4.15 13.61 1.64
N THR A 79 -4.37 12.44 2.21
CA THR A 79 -3.35 11.47 2.59
C THR A 79 -3.55 10.20 1.77
N GLU A 80 -2.46 9.63 1.25
CA GLU A 80 -2.46 8.29 0.69
C GLU A 80 -2.17 7.26 1.79
N LEU A 81 -3.17 6.44 2.09
CA LEU A 81 -3.12 5.33 3.02
C LEU A 81 -2.99 4.03 2.24
N THR A 82 -1.84 3.36 2.34
CA THR A 82 -1.63 2.03 1.75
C THR A 82 -1.67 0.97 2.84
N VAL A 83 -2.48 -0.06 2.67
CA VAL A 83 -2.56 -1.22 3.56
C VAL A 83 -2.13 -2.48 2.80
N ALA A 84 -1.14 -3.20 3.32
CA ALA A 84 -0.68 -4.48 2.80
C ALA A 84 -0.85 -5.58 3.86
N THR A 85 -1.62 -6.62 3.57
CA THR A 85 -1.90 -7.73 4.51
C THR A 85 -2.36 -8.99 3.77
N GLN A 86 -2.49 -10.12 4.48
CA GLN A 86 -3.18 -11.29 3.93
C GLN A 86 -4.65 -10.96 3.72
N ASP A 87 -5.14 -11.20 2.49
CA ASP A 87 -6.55 -11.05 2.17
C ASP A 87 -7.40 -12.00 3.01
N ARG A 88 -8.57 -11.52 3.43
CA ARG A 88 -9.50 -12.21 4.32
C ARG A 88 -10.91 -11.70 4.12
N ASN A 89 -11.88 -12.51 4.53
CA ASN A 89 -13.28 -12.11 4.48
C ASN A 89 -13.49 -10.76 5.17
N LEU A 90 -14.16 -9.87 4.43
CA LEU A 90 -14.55 -8.53 4.87
C LEU A 90 -13.36 -7.62 5.22
N LEU A 91 -12.17 -7.85 4.65
CA LEU A 91 -11.00 -6.99 4.88
C LEU A 91 -11.30 -5.53 4.52
N LEU A 92 -11.76 -5.29 3.28
CA LEU A 92 -12.10 -3.95 2.80
C LEU A 92 -13.19 -3.30 3.66
N GLU A 93 -14.23 -4.04 4.01
CA GLU A 93 -15.30 -3.56 4.91
C GLU A 93 -14.73 -3.11 6.24
N LYS A 94 -13.87 -3.92 6.88
CA LYS A 94 -13.24 -3.58 8.16
C LYS A 94 -12.38 -2.32 8.07
N ILE A 95 -11.64 -2.15 6.97
CA ILE A 95 -10.85 -0.93 6.74
C ILE A 95 -11.79 0.28 6.60
N CYS A 96 -12.83 0.18 5.76
CA CYS A 96 -13.80 1.26 5.58
C CYS A 96 -14.53 1.61 6.88
N CYS A 97 -14.94 0.63 7.67
CA CYS A 97 -15.57 0.85 8.98
C CYS A 97 -14.62 1.55 9.96
N ALA A 98 -13.34 1.18 9.99
CA ALA A 98 -12.36 1.85 10.83
C ALA A 98 -12.18 3.31 10.42
N LEU A 99 -12.07 3.60 9.11
CA LEU A 99 -11.98 4.97 8.60
C LEU A 99 -13.25 5.77 8.95
N ALA A 100 -14.44 5.20 8.73
CA ALA A 100 -15.71 5.85 9.04
C ALA A 100 -15.89 6.14 10.54
N ALA A 101 -15.44 5.24 11.42
CA ALA A 101 -15.50 5.43 12.88
C ALA A 101 -14.62 6.59 13.37
N HIS A 102 -13.64 7.01 12.55
CA HIS A 102 -12.78 8.17 12.80
C HIS A 102 -13.17 9.40 11.96
N GLU A 103 -14.34 9.40 11.33
CA GLU A 103 -14.82 10.49 10.47
C GLU A 103 -13.85 10.81 9.31
N ILE A 104 -13.11 9.79 8.87
CA ILE A 104 -12.18 9.91 7.75
C ILE A 104 -12.93 9.61 6.45
N ASN A 105 -12.92 10.59 5.55
CA ASN A 105 -13.53 10.49 4.23
C ASN A 105 -12.64 9.70 3.27
N ILE A 106 -13.25 8.94 2.34
CA ILE A 106 -12.55 8.23 1.28
C ILE A 106 -12.82 8.94 -0.05
N LEU A 107 -11.78 9.55 -0.62
CA LEU A 107 -11.83 10.22 -1.92
C LEU A 107 -11.72 9.23 -3.09
N SER A 108 -10.89 8.19 -2.90
CA SER A 108 -10.72 7.11 -3.87
C SER A 108 -10.15 5.88 -3.19
N ALA A 109 -10.47 4.70 -3.73
CA ALA A 109 -9.90 3.44 -3.30
C ALA A 109 -9.47 2.61 -4.51
N ASP A 110 -8.24 2.13 -4.47
CA ASP A 110 -7.63 1.26 -5.46
C ASP A 110 -7.26 -0.07 -4.79
N ILE A 111 -8.02 -1.12 -5.10
CA ILE A 111 -8.03 -2.40 -4.37
C ILE A 111 -7.45 -3.53 -5.23
N TYR A 112 -6.42 -4.20 -4.73
CA TYR A 112 -5.73 -5.27 -5.45
C TYR A 112 -5.40 -6.45 -4.56
N THR A 113 -5.76 -7.65 -5.00
CA THR A 113 -5.25 -8.91 -4.42
C THR A 113 -4.23 -9.51 -5.39
N ARG A 114 -3.03 -9.81 -4.88
CA ARG A 114 -1.99 -10.57 -5.60
C ARG A 114 -2.39 -12.04 -5.71
N ARG A 115 -1.76 -12.78 -6.63
CA ARG A 115 -2.03 -14.23 -6.76
C ARG A 115 -1.58 -15.04 -5.53
N ASP A 116 -0.66 -14.51 -4.72
CA ASP A 116 -0.24 -15.11 -3.44
C ASP A 116 -1.21 -14.79 -2.28
N GLY A 117 -2.34 -14.13 -2.55
CA GLY A 117 -3.37 -13.80 -1.57
C GLY A 117 -3.03 -12.58 -0.71
N VAL A 118 -1.95 -11.85 -1.00
CA VAL A 118 -1.67 -10.57 -0.33
C VAL A 118 -2.53 -9.47 -0.95
N ALA A 119 -3.33 -8.82 -0.12
CA ALA A 119 -4.06 -7.61 -0.46
C ALA A 119 -3.12 -6.39 -0.39
N LEU A 120 -3.31 -5.46 -1.32
CA LEU A 120 -2.72 -4.14 -1.38
C LEU A 120 -3.85 -3.15 -1.68
N ASP A 121 -4.31 -2.49 -0.64
CA ASP A 121 -5.42 -1.55 -0.70
C ASP A 121 -4.87 -0.15 -0.52
N VAL A 122 -5.14 0.74 -1.48
CA VAL A 122 -4.62 2.09 -1.51
C VAL A 122 -5.79 3.06 -1.48
N PHE A 123 -5.88 3.86 -0.42
CA PHE A 123 -6.93 4.84 -0.22
C PHE A 123 -6.35 6.25 -0.30
N ARG A 124 -7.09 7.17 -0.91
CA ARG A 124 -6.88 8.60 -0.68
C ARG A 124 -7.94 9.06 0.29
N VAL A 125 -7.51 9.62 1.40
CA VAL A 125 -8.37 9.97 2.52
C VAL A 125 -8.14 11.40 2.97
N ASN A 126 -9.16 12.04 3.50
CA ASN A 126 -9.07 13.37 4.08
C ASN A 126 -10.00 13.52 5.30
N THR A 127 -9.79 14.59 6.06
CA THR A 127 -10.67 14.95 7.18
C THR A 127 -12.01 15.50 6.68
N SER A 128 -12.94 15.73 7.60
CA SER A 128 -14.18 16.47 7.34
C SER A 128 -13.93 17.88 6.78
N ASP A 129 -12.82 18.49 7.16
CA ASP A 129 -12.41 19.84 6.75
C ASP A 129 -11.66 19.86 5.41
N LEU A 130 -11.65 18.72 4.70
CA LEU A 130 -10.95 18.53 3.42
C LEU A 130 -9.43 18.69 3.50
N GLU A 131 -8.86 18.41 4.67
CA GLU A 131 -7.41 18.46 4.90
C GLU A 131 -6.79 17.05 4.89
N ALA A 132 -5.49 16.98 4.61
CA ALA A 132 -4.75 15.74 4.74
C ALA A 132 -4.83 15.21 6.18
N VAL A 133 -5.13 13.92 6.34
CA VAL A 133 -5.15 13.30 7.66
C VAL A 133 -3.70 13.18 8.15
N GLN A 134 -3.36 13.90 9.20
CA GLN A 134 -2.00 13.94 9.74
C GLN A 134 -1.68 12.67 10.53
N ASN A 135 -0.45 12.17 10.37
CA ASN A 135 0.01 11.04 11.16
C ASN A 135 0.55 11.48 12.54
N ALA A 136 -0.32 11.47 13.55
CA ALA A 136 0.08 11.72 14.93
C ALA A 136 0.93 10.60 15.56
N TYR A 137 1.02 9.44 14.90
CA TYR A 137 1.76 8.25 15.37
C TYR A 137 2.80 7.82 14.33
N GLN A 138 3.94 8.52 14.31
CA GLN A 138 5.11 8.02 13.59
C GLN A 138 5.52 6.67 14.20
N GLN A 139 5.21 5.56 13.53
CA GLN A 139 5.76 4.25 13.89
C GLN A 139 7.27 4.31 13.62
N VAL A 140 8.04 4.44 14.70
CA VAL A 140 9.51 4.38 14.75
C VAL A 140 10.00 3.02 14.27
#